data_AF-A0A350JJH0-F1
#
_entry.id   AF-A0A350JJH0-F1
#
_cell.length_a   1.000
_cell.length_b   1.000
_cell.length_c   1.000
_cell.angle_alpha   90.00
_cell.angle_beta   90.00
_cell.angle_gamma   90.00
#
_symmetry.space_group_name_H-M   'P 1'
#
loop_
_entity.id
_entity.type
_entity.pdbx_description
1 polymer ?
#
loop_
_entity_poly.entity_id
_entity_poly.type
_entity_poly.pdbx_seq_one_letter_code
_entity_poly.pdbx_strand_id
1 'polypeptide(L)'
;MGLSFSQIKLVIFIIAVATIFTSCKACNSDPSITKICFQGRPCGVTNDGTVVLADQFKDYKLYNTGVCTFGIIQCDDAGKEVCVGFVSPSDEVCDGQDNDCNGEIDELFDSDGDGYTTCNNDCDDRRVGVNPVAEEVCDGIDNDCNGQIDEAIAPLSCWNGDPNAVTDETTPCEKGQQFCINGQWSPCHNQALPQTETCNMIDDDCDGILDNLPYTHCGPSRAVGICEYGKVICDGGESKCVDAIYPNAEVCNGADDDCDGAVDEGLIRRCSSACGGGVEECNAGQWVSCDAVQPEPEICDTLDNDCDGMVDEGCSCVIGDVRVCTGTILDPVTNQPVNCGVGIEMCDQYGAWGPCYFYNTTPEMCNNWDDDCDGQVDGMTQACGNQATAGIGECRVGTSTCTAGQWTMCDGAVSPQTEICDHLDNDCDGDIDEDLNPHNKVDMVFAIDTSGSMCPFITALAQGINQYVAQFQNTEHRFALVAYPGEYPHNSNAPYELRTNPSLVDVGTFRATLLSMGCTGGGSEPSWDVMYALASPSDPVGIGWRADAYPYIILITDEGAQTWSTLNEAAVQAQTINCQVGDCSPGDMYEAYVITNQSYYQMWNDVVNNEMDRLINIYPPDPTRYTDLLRNIFQNICI
;
A
#
# COMPACT_ATOMS: atom_id res chain seq x y z
N MET A 1 90.32 -13.13 20.46
CA MET A 1 91.51 -13.55 19.68
C MET A 1 91.02 -14.67 18.79
N GLY A 2 90.82 -14.40 17.51
CA GLY A 2 91.91 -13.98 16.66
C GLY A 2 92.32 -15.23 15.92
N LEU A 3 91.75 -15.35 14.73
CA LEU A 3 92.40 -15.83 13.54
C LEU A 3 93.21 -17.12 13.69
N SER A 4 92.57 -18.14 13.14
CA SER A 4 92.96 -18.63 11.83
C SER A 4 94.03 -19.70 11.79
N PHE A 5 93.68 -20.65 10.93
CA PHE A 5 94.52 -21.11 9.85
C PHE A 5 95.86 -21.69 10.26
N SER A 6 95.93 -22.98 9.95
CA SER A 6 96.94 -23.45 9.01
C SER A 6 98.34 -23.32 9.55
N GLN A 7 98.69 -24.30 10.37
CA GLN A 7 100.07 -24.66 10.61
C GLN A 7 100.12 -26.17 10.83
N ILE A 8 101.02 -26.96 10.28
CA ILE A 8 102.10 -26.75 9.31
C ILE A 8 102.75 -28.13 9.20
N LYS A 9 103.14 -28.53 7.99
CA LYS A 9 104.07 -29.62 7.54
C LYS A 9 103.43 -30.43 6.41
N LEU A 10 104.05 -30.68 5.25
CA LEU A 10 105.40 -30.44 4.67
C LEU A 10 105.25 -31.06 3.25
N VAL A 11 105.57 -30.42 2.11
CA VAL A 11 106.91 -30.35 1.48
C VAL A 11 107.42 -31.70 0.93
N ILE A 12 107.93 -31.65 -0.31
CA ILE A 12 108.71 -32.64 -1.10
C ILE A 12 107.92 -33.61 -2.01
N PHE A 13 108.08 -33.34 -3.31
CA PHE A 13 107.84 -34.12 -4.53
C PHE A 13 106.38 -34.52 -4.91
N ILE A 14 105.57 -33.75 -5.65
CA ILE A 14 105.71 -32.98 -6.93
C ILE A 14 105.09 -33.75 -8.11
N ILE A 15 104.24 -33.05 -8.88
CA ILE A 15 104.03 -33.20 -10.34
C ILE A 15 104.36 -34.59 -10.89
N ALA A 16 103.41 -35.52 -10.77
CA ALA A 16 103.14 -36.63 -11.68
C ALA A 16 102.16 -37.56 -10.96
N VAL A 17 100.89 -37.45 -11.34
CA VAL A 17 99.84 -38.49 -11.32
C VAL A 17 100.24 -39.77 -10.56
N ALA A 18 100.19 -39.75 -9.23
CA ALA A 18 100.61 -40.87 -8.39
C ALA A 18 100.20 -40.59 -6.92
N THR A 19 99.28 -41.39 -6.37
CA THR A 19 99.57 -42.49 -5.41
C THR A 19 99.78 -41.98 -3.99
N ILE A 20 98.89 -42.23 -3.03
CA ILE A 20 98.35 -43.53 -2.59
C ILE A 20 96.81 -43.43 -2.58
N PHE A 21 96.14 -43.72 -3.69
CA PHE A 21 95.49 -45.00 -3.98
C PHE A 21 94.81 -45.68 -2.77
N THR A 22 93.47 -45.61 -2.80
CA THR A 22 92.55 -46.70 -2.48
C THR A 22 92.76 -47.42 -1.15
N SER A 23 92.00 -47.00 -0.13
CA SER A 23 91.39 -47.79 0.97
C SER A 23 91.08 -46.82 2.11
N CYS A 24 89.85 -46.43 2.43
CA CYS A 24 88.78 -47.33 2.87
C CYS A 24 87.41 -46.76 2.46
N LYS A 25 86.72 -47.43 1.54
CA LYS A 25 85.33 -47.17 1.15
C LYS A 25 84.44 -48.08 2.01
N ALA A 26 84.41 -47.78 3.31
CA ALA A 26 83.64 -48.33 4.45
C ALA A 26 84.35 -47.72 5.68
N CYS A 27 83.74 -46.95 6.57
CA CYS A 27 82.54 -47.16 7.39
C CYS A 27 82.01 -45.77 7.78
N ASN A 28 80.73 -45.47 7.97
CA ASN A 28 79.48 -46.22 7.90
C ASN A 28 78.40 -45.13 7.59
N SER A 29 77.09 -45.31 7.64
CA SER A 29 76.43 -44.92 8.90
C SER A 29 77.29 -43.98 9.78
N ASP A 30 77.37 -42.68 9.47
CA ASP A 30 77.75 -41.65 10.47
C ASP A 30 76.87 -40.38 10.28
N PRO A 31 76.09 -39.95 11.30
CA PRO A 31 75.01 -38.97 11.19
C PRO A 31 75.46 -37.50 11.21
N SER A 32 76.72 -37.17 10.93
CA SER A 32 77.34 -35.95 11.46
C SER A 32 77.81 -34.92 10.40
N ILE A 33 76.89 -34.31 9.65
CA ILE A 33 77.03 -32.90 9.21
C ILE A 33 75.74 -32.20 9.65
N THR A 34 75.82 -31.68 10.87
CA THR A 34 74.79 -31.02 11.66
C THR A 34 74.17 -29.83 10.92
N LYS A 35 72.92 -30.01 10.44
CA LYS A 35 72.03 -28.89 10.12
C LYS A 35 71.72 -28.15 11.42
N ILE A 36 71.89 -26.83 11.41
CA ILE A 36 71.45 -25.96 12.50
C ILE A 36 69.92 -25.95 12.48
N CYS A 37 69.30 -26.28 13.60
CA CYS A 37 67.86 -26.40 13.73
C CYS A 37 67.30 -25.23 14.54
N PHE A 38 66.36 -24.47 13.96
CA PHE A 38 65.80 -23.24 14.52
C PHE A 38 64.50 -23.52 15.29
N GLN A 39 64.61 -23.75 16.61
CA GLN A 39 63.46 -24.10 17.46
C GLN A 39 62.52 -22.91 17.75
N GLY A 40 61.25 -23.22 18.02
CA GLY A 40 60.27 -22.32 18.65
C GLY A 40 59.34 -21.56 17.71
N ARG A 41 59.42 -21.77 16.38
CA ARG A 41 58.50 -21.17 15.41
C ARG A 41 57.32 -22.10 15.11
N PRO A 42 56.10 -21.58 14.87
CA PRO A 42 54.97 -22.40 14.44
C PRO A 42 55.24 -23.06 13.10
N CYS A 43 54.88 -24.33 12.98
CA CYS A 43 55.08 -25.13 11.79
C CYS A 43 53.87 -26.02 11.50
N GLY A 44 53.85 -26.50 10.26
CA GLY A 44 53.05 -27.65 9.86
C GLY A 44 53.93 -28.65 9.11
N VAL A 45 53.36 -29.82 8.85
CA VAL A 45 53.99 -30.88 8.06
C VAL A 45 53.15 -31.10 6.82
N THR A 46 53.73 -30.94 5.63
CA THR A 46 53.04 -31.23 4.36
C THR A 46 52.91 -32.75 4.17
N ASN A 47 51.99 -33.21 3.30
CA ASN A 47 51.74 -34.64 3.07
C ASN A 47 52.99 -35.47 2.69
N ASP A 48 54.04 -34.82 2.18
CA ASP A 48 55.34 -35.46 1.85
C ASP A 48 56.30 -35.54 3.06
N GLY A 49 55.84 -35.15 4.25
CA GLY A 49 56.61 -35.17 5.49
C GLY A 49 57.59 -33.99 5.63
N THR A 50 57.51 -32.98 4.75
CA THR A 50 58.36 -31.79 4.84
C THR A 50 57.84 -30.83 5.91
N VAL A 51 58.71 -30.44 6.84
CA VAL A 51 58.38 -29.41 7.85
C VAL A 51 58.55 -28.03 7.22
N VAL A 52 57.49 -27.22 7.26
CA VAL A 52 57.49 -25.84 6.75
C VAL A 52 56.92 -24.88 7.79
N LEU A 53 57.16 -23.59 7.60
CA LEU A 53 56.67 -22.55 8.51
C LEU A 53 55.19 -22.27 8.25
N ALA A 54 54.43 -21.97 9.32
CA ALA A 54 52.97 -21.83 9.25
C ALA A 54 52.49 -20.74 8.27
N ASP A 55 53.28 -19.68 8.05
CA ASP A 55 52.98 -18.62 7.07
C ASP A 55 53.11 -19.06 5.60
N GLN A 56 53.58 -20.29 5.36
CA GLN A 56 53.73 -20.90 4.05
C GLN A 56 52.65 -21.95 3.74
N PHE A 57 51.73 -22.24 4.68
CA PHE A 57 50.62 -23.17 4.46
C PHE A 57 49.46 -22.49 3.74
N LYS A 58 49.01 -23.11 2.65
CA LYS A 58 47.95 -22.59 1.78
C LYS A 58 46.60 -22.43 2.50
N ASP A 59 46.31 -23.32 3.46
CA ASP A 59 45.03 -23.40 4.18
C ASP A 59 45.18 -23.06 5.67
N TYR A 60 46.05 -22.11 5.99
CA TYR A 60 46.37 -21.77 7.38
C TYR A 60 45.18 -21.31 8.24
N LYS A 61 44.02 -21.04 7.61
CA LYS A 61 42.79 -20.57 8.27
C LYS A 61 41.91 -21.68 8.87
N LEU A 62 42.06 -22.94 8.48
CA LEU A 62 41.28 -24.07 9.02
C LEU A 62 41.76 -24.52 10.41
N TYR A 63 43.00 -24.19 10.75
CA TYR A 63 43.63 -24.63 11.99
C TYR A 63 43.21 -23.70 13.15
N ASN A 64 42.68 -24.28 14.24
CA ASN A 64 41.84 -23.74 15.33
C ASN A 64 40.31 -23.94 15.18
N THR A 65 39.85 -24.67 14.17
CA THR A 65 38.49 -25.25 14.11
C THR A 65 38.59 -26.76 14.35
N GLY A 66 37.63 -27.34 15.09
CA GLY A 66 37.64 -28.77 15.42
C GLY A 66 38.90 -29.21 16.17
N VAL A 67 39.40 -30.41 15.84
CA VAL A 67 40.59 -31.00 16.47
C VAL A 67 41.93 -30.56 15.83
N CYS A 68 41.92 -29.76 14.76
CA CYS A 68 43.10 -29.42 13.98
C CYS A 68 43.94 -28.28 14.57
N THR A 69 45.26 -28.49 14.77
CA THR A 69 46.17 -27.52 15.42
C THR A 69 47.53 -27.39 14.74
N PHE A 70 48.15 -26.20 14.81
CA PHE A 70 49.55 -25.99 14.41
C PHE A 70 50.56 -26.54 15.44
N GLY A 71 51.69 -27.05 14.95
CA GLY A 71 52.80 -27.51 15.79
C GLY A 71 53.89 -26.45 16.00
N ILE A 72 54.91 -26.78 16.79
CA ILE A 72 56.10 -25.93 17.02
C ILE A 72 57.38 -26.67 16.61
N ILE A 73 58.29 -25.99 15.93
CA ILE A 73 59.56 -26.57 15.47
C ILE A 73 60.44 -26.93 16.67
N GLN A 74 60.88 -28.19 16.70
CA GLN A 74 61.88 -28.72 17.62
C GLN A 74 62.96 -29.49 16.83
N CYS A 75 64.06 -29.84 17.52
CA CYS A 75 65.15 -30.62 16.93
C CYS A 75 65.15 -32.01 17.53
N ASP A 76 65.34 -33.02 16.70
CA ASP A 76 65.61 -34.37 17.18
C ASP A 76 67.08 -34.56 17.57
N ASP A 77 67.38 -35.71 18.19
CA ASP A 77 68.72 -36.08 18.65
C ASP A 77 69.76 -36.16 17.51
N ALA A 78 69.30 -36.23 16.25
CA ALA A 78 70.13 -36.20 15.03
C ALA A 78 70.28 -34.79 14.43
N GLY A 79 69.67 -33.77 15.04
CA GLY A 79 69.74 -32.37 14.63
C GLY A 79 68.84 -32.01 13.44
N LYS A 80 67.84 -32.83 13.12
CA LYS A 80 66.85 -32.54 12.07
C LYS A 80 65.66 -31.76 12.66
N GLU A 81 65.15 -30.79 11.91
CA GLU A 81 63.92 -30.05 12.27
C GLU A 81 62.69 -30.98 12.17
N VAL A 82 61.92 -31.04 13.26
CA VAL A 82 60.65 -31.76 13.37
C VAL A 82 59.57 -30.83 13.91
N CYS A 83 58.35 -30.98 13.40
CA CYS A 83 57.20 -30.21 13.87
C CYS A 83 56.41 -31.03 14.88
N VAL A 84 56.31 -30.59 16.13
CA VAL A 84 55.66 -31.34 17.20
C VAL A 84 54.31 -30.70 17.53
N GLY A 85 53.26 -31.53 17.66
CA GLY A 85 51.91 -31.09 18.01
C GLY A 85 51.04 -30.64 16.84
N PHE A 86 51.45 -30.91 15.59
CA PHE A 86 50.64 -30.63 14.41
C PHE A 86 49.61 -31.74 14.18
N VAL A 87 48.34 -31.37 13.99
CA VAL A 87 47.24 -32.28 13.63
C VAL A 87 46.59 -31.76 12.35
N SER A 88 46.57 -32.58 11.31
CA SER A 88 45.97 -32.28 10.01
C SER A 88 44.52 -32.78 9.92
N PRO A 89 43.65 -32.10 9.15
CA PRO A 89 42.31 -32.60 8.83
C PRO A 89 42.29 -34.03 8.29
N SER A 90 41.27 -34.81 8.63
CA SER A 90 41.03 -36.19 8.15
C SER A 90 39.53 -36.51 8.05
N ASP A 91 39.14 -37.49 7.22
CA ASP A 91 37.74 -37.89 7.03
C ASP A 91 37.00 -38.23 8.35
N GLU A 92 35.70 -37.94 8.39
CA GLU A 92 34.81 -38.13 9.55
C GLU A 92 34.61 -39.60 9.96
N VAL A 93 34.44 -39.82 11.27
CA VAL A 93 34.13 -41.11 11.90
C VAL A 93 33.18 -40.88 13.06
N CYS A 94 32.29 -41.84 13.39
CA CYS A 94 31.29 -41.71 14.46
C CYS A 94 31.91 -41.71 15.88
N ASP A 95 32.61 -40.63 16.22
CA ASP A 95 33.23 -40.41 17.53
C ASP A 95 32.81 -39.08 18.20
N GLY A 96 31.92 -38.32 17.55
CA GLY A 96 31.34 -37.08 18.05
C GLY A 96 32.27 -35.88 17.96
N GLN A 97 33.26 -35.90 17.07
CA GLN A 97 34.22 -34.80 16.87
C GLN A 97 34.35 -34.42 15.40
N ASP A 98 34.56 -33.12 15.14
CA ASP A 98 34.83 -32.54 13.82
C ASP A 98 36.30 -32.81 13.41
N ASN A 99 36.51 -33.87 12.63
CA ASN A 99 37.81 -34.43 12.28
C ASN A 99 38.40 -33.85 11.00
N ASP A 100 37.56 -33.39 10.07
CA ASP A 100 37.99 -32.69 8.87
C ASP A 100 38.07 -31.15 9.08
N CYS A 101 37.63 -30.70 10.25
CA CYS A 101 37.75 -29.35 10.77
C CYS A 101 36.99 -28.30 9.93
N ASN A 102 35.90 -28.72 9.30
CA ASN A 102 35.02 -27.88 8.49
C ASN A 102 33.97 -27.11 9.32
N GLY A 103 33.72 -27.54 10.57
CA GLY A 103 32.78 -26.93 11.51
C GLY A 103 31.52 -27.75 11.83
N GLU A 104 31.30 -28.91 11.20
CA GLU A 104 30.20 -29.85 11.49
C GLU A 104 30.73 -31.13 12.19
N ILE A 105 29.85 -31.91 12.83
CA ILE A 105 30.24 -33.14 13.56
C ILE A 105 29.54 -34.34 12.92
N ASP A 106 30.33 -35.34 12.52
CA ASP A 106 29.90 -36.69 12.08
C ASP A 106 28.81 -36.69 10.98
N GLU A 107 28.92 -35.84 9.96
CA GLU A 107 27.99 -35.80 8.84
C GLU A 107 28.13 -36.99 7.86
N LEU A 108 27.07 -37.27 7.07
CA LEU A 108 27.02 -38.24 5.94
C LEU A 108 26.71 -39.73 6.26
N PHE A 109 26.16 -40.07 7.44
CA PHE A 109 25.93 -41.47 7.87
C PHE A 109 24.46 -41.96 7.88
N ASP A 110 23.52 -41.21 7.31
CA ASP A 110 22.10 -41.59 7.10
C ASP A 110 21.85 -41.71 5.58
N SER A 111 21.99 -42.92 5.02
CA SER A 111 22.00 -43.09 3.56
C SER A 111 20.60 -43.13 2.93
N ASP A 112 19.60 -43.66 3.64
CA ASP A 112 18.23 -43.75 3.15
C ASP A 112 17.29 -42.68 3.71
N GLY A 113 17.79 -41.85 4.63
CA GLY A 113 17.14 -40.63 5.09
C GLY A 113 16.01 -40.88 6.07
N ASP A 114 15.97 -42.05 6.71
CA ASP A 114 14.91 -42.41 7.66
C ASP A 114 15.14 -41.84 9.08
N GLY A 115 16.29 -41.20 9.27
CA GLY A 115 16.71 -40.56 10.51
C GLY A 115 17.46 -41.50 11.47
N TYR A 116 17.61 -42.78 11.13
CA TYR A 116 18.49 -43.72 11.81
C TYR A 116 19.75 -43.90 10.97
N THR A 117 20.90 -43.72 11.62
CA THR A 117 22.19 -43.95 10.98
C THR A 117 22.68 -45.34 11.33
N THR A 118 23.61 -45.85 10.53
CA THR A 118 24.48 -46.97 10.92
C THR A 118 25.07 -46.85 12.33
N CYS A 119 25.24 -45.62 12.84
CA CYS A 119 25.77 -45.36 14.18
C CYS A 119 24.69 -45.39 15.27
N ASN A 120 23.40 -45.29 14.91
CA ASN A 120 22.24 -45.35 15.80
C ASN A 120 21.45 -46.67 15.67
N ASN A 121 22.15 -47.77 15.40
CA ASN A 121 21.63 -49.14 15.43
C ASN A 121 20.66 -49.52 14.30
N ASP A 122 20.78 -48.86 13.15
CA ASP A 122 20.18 -49.36 11.91
C ASP A 122 20.95 -50.63 11.43
N CYS A 123 20.22 -51.76 11.28
CA CYS A 123 20.80 -53.01 10.84
C CYS A 123 20.91 -53.16 9.30
N ASP A 124 20.22 -52.33 8.51
CA ASP A 124 20.43 -52.19 7.06
C ASP A 124 20.08 -50.76 6.58
N ASP A 125 21.02 -49.83 6.76
CA ASP A 125 21.01 -48.38 6.40
C ASP A 125 20.78 -48.06 4.91
N ARG A 126 20.39 -49.07 4.13
CA ARG A 126 19.94 -48.93 2.74
C ARG A 126 18.44 -49.15 2.59
N ARG A 127 17.73 -49.49 3.67
CA ARG A 127 16.30 -49.81 3.66
C ARG A 127 15.60 -49.10 4.81
N VAL A 128 14.88 -48.04 4.42
CA VAL A 128 13.92 -47.30 5.23
C VAL A 128 12.88 -48.13 6.01
N GLY A 129 12.67 -49.40 5.65
CA GLY A 129 11.75 -50.32 6.32
C GLY A 129 12.44 -51.35 7.23
N VAL A 130 13.73 -51.21 7.47
CA VAL A 130 14.54 -52.07 8.33
C VAL A 130 15.33 -51.19 9.27
N ASN A 131 14.74 -50.91 10.42
CA ASN A 131 15.32 -50.04 11.44
C ASN A 131 14.69 -50.41 12.80
N PRO A 132 15.24 -49.92 13.94
CA PRO A 132 14.83 -50.35 15.28
C PRO A 132 13.35 -50.16 15.66
N VAL A 133 12.56 -49.50 14.84
CA VAL A 133 11.14 -49.22 15.09
C VAL A 133 10.21 -49.71 13.98
N ALA A 134 10.73 -50.44 12.99
CA ALA A 134 9.92 -51.01 11.93
C ALA A 134 8.97 -52.11 12.46
N GLU A 135 7.90 -52.42 11.71
CA GLU A 135 6.98 -53.53 12.02
C GLU A 135 7.33 -54.79 11.20
N GLU A 136 7.14 -55.96 11.81
CA GLU A 136 7.43 -57.27 11.20
C GLU A 136 6.43 -57.67 10.08
N VAL A 137 6.96 -58.35 9.05
CA VAL A 137 6.20 -58.86 7.89
C VAL A 137 6.60 -60.32 7.64
N CYS A 138 5.65 -61.22 7.31
CA CYS A 138 5.88 -62.68 7.17
C CYS A 138 6.74 -62.99 5.92
N ASP A 139 8.03 -62.66 5.96
CA ASP A 139 8.98 -62.75 4.86
C ASP A 139 10.33 -63.38 5.24
N GLY A 140 10.57 -63.59 6.54
CA GLY A 140 11.74 -64.26 7.08
C GLY A 140 12.93 -63.34 7.37
N ILE A 141 12.75 -62.02 7.39
CA ILE A 141 13.74 -61.00 7.78
C ILE A 141 13.34 -60.40 9.14
N ASP A 142 14.34 -59.99 9.92
CA ASP A 142 14.15 -59.21 11.16
C ASP A 142 14.09 -57.73 10.76
N ASN A 143 12.88 -57.18 10.66
CA ASN A 143 12.65 -55.82 10.18
C ASN A 143 12.93 -54.79 11.26
N ASP A 144 12.63 -55.11 12.51
CA ASP A 144 12.78 -54.18 13.63
C ASP A 144 14.16 -54.26 14.32
N CYS A 145 15.07 -55.05 13.76
CA CYS A 145 16.45 -55.25 14.20
C CYS A 145 16.57 -55.73 15.67
N ASN A 146 15.56 -56.42 16.21
CA ASN A 146 15.53 -56.86 17.61
C ASN A 146 16.18 -58.23 17.85
N GLY A 147 16.43 -59.00 16.78
CA GLY A 147 17.02 -60.34 16.79
C GLY A 147 16.03 -61.50 16.61
N GLN A 148 14.75 -61.25 16.39
CA GLN A 148 13.70 -62.23 16.07
C GLN A 148 13.16 -62.02 14.66
N ILE A 149 12.46 -63.03 14.12
CA ILE A 149 11.98 -63.02 12.72
C ILE A 149 10.50 -63.39 12.72
N ASP A 150 9.67 -62.56 12.07
CA ASP A 150 8.25 -62.73 11.78
C ASP A 150 7.34 -62.93 13.02
N GLU A 151 7.67 -62.34 14.17
CA GLU A 151 6.78 -62.41 15.33
C GLU A 151 5.53 -61.53 15.19
N ALA A 152 4.50 -61.88 15.97
CA ALA A 152 3.29 -61.07 16.16
C ALA A 152 2.39 -60.81 14.92
N ILE A 153 2.40 -61.70 13.92
CA ILE A 153 1.57 -61.58 12.70
C ILE A 153 0.20 -62.28 12.81
N ALA A 154 -0.87 -61.64 12.30
CA ALA A 154 -2.27 -62.10 12.43
C ALA A 154 -2.79 -63.04 11.29
N PRO A 155 -3.86 -63.86 11.49
CA PRO A 155 -4.39 -64.84 10.51
C PRO A 155 -5.21 -64.27 9.31
N LEU A 156 -5.39 -65.05 8.22
CA LEU A 156 -6.04 -64.67 6.92
C LEU A 156 -7.33 -65.49 6.56
N SER A 157 -8.28 -65.02 5.71
CA SER A 157 -9.65 -65.62 5.43
C SER A 157 -9.88 -66.29 4.03
N CYS A 158 -10.89 -67.21 3.82
CA CYS A 158 -11.13 -68.06 2.59
C CYS A 158 -12.58 -68.70 2.37
N TRP A 159 -13.01 -69.18 1.15
CA TRP A 159 -14.39 -69.72 0.77
C TRP A 159 -14.50 -70.65 -0.50
N ASN A 160 -15.45 -71.63 -0.57
CA ASN A 160 -15.64 -72.61 -1.71
C ASN A 160 -17.06 -72.82 -2.37
N GLY A 161 -18.17 -72.16 -1.99
CA GLY A 161 -19.55 -72.39 -2.54
C GLY A 161 -19.93 -71.60 -3.81
N ASP A 162 -21.23 -71.44 -4.15
CA ASP A 162 -21.65 -70.61 -5.31
C ASP A 162 -20.97 -69.23 -5.16
N PRO A 163 -20.19 -68.76 -6.15
CA PRO A 163 -19.45 -67.50 -6.02
C PRO A 163 -20.35 -66.30 -5.69
N ASN A 164 -21.64 -66.37 -6.04
CA ASN A 164 -22.63 -65.33 -5.76
C ASN A 164 -23.49 -65.62 -4.53
N ALA A 165 -23.39 -66.82 -3.94
CA ALA A 165 -24.12 -67.11 -2.71
C ALA A 165 -23.65 -66.18 -1.61
N VAL A 166 -24.62 -65.70 -0.85
CA VAL A 166 -24.38 -64.88 0.32
C VAL A 166 -24.10 -65.82 1.47
N THR A 167 -22.94 -65.61 2.11
CA THR A 167 -22.29 -66.59 3.00
C THR A 167 -21.77 -65.93 4.26
N ASP A 168 -22.52 -64.93 4.66
CA ASP A 168 -22.43 -64.37 5.98
C ASP A 168 -23.51 -65.01 6.85
N GLU A 169 -23.59 -64.53 8.07
CA GLU A 169 -24.43 -65.06 9.13
C GLU A 169 -25.95 -64.94 8.84
N THR A 170 -26.33 -64.32 7.73
CA THR A 170 -27.73 -64.02 7.38
C THR A 170 -28.37 -65.12 6.57
N THR A 171 -27.54 -65.82 5.82
CA THR A 171 -27.94 -67.09 5.30
C THR A 171 -27.39 -68.14 6.25
N PRO A 172 -27.92 -69.35 6.22
CA PRO A 172 -27.25 -70.46 6.88
C PRO A 172 -25.89 -70.83 6.23
N CYS A 173 -25.28 -69.97 5.39
CA CYS A 173 -24.05 -70.21 4.63
C CYS A 173 -22.83 -69.38 5.21
N GLU A 174 -21.58 -69.88 5.42
CA GLU A 174 -20.46 -69.17 6.16
C GLU A 174 -18.99 -69.41 5.66
N LYS A 175 -17.99 -68.50 5.85
CA LYS A 175 -16.54 -68.56 5.38
C LYS A 175 -15.47 -68.97 6.45
N GLY A 176 -14.23 -69.37 6.05
CA GLY A 176 -13.13 -69.91 6.92
C GLY A 176 -11.77 -69.15 7.00
N GLN A 177 -10.68 -69.70 7.63
CA GLN A 177 -9.34 -69.04 7.91
C GLN A 177 -8.00 -69.86 7.71
N GLN A 178 -6.82 -69.17 7.66
CA GLN A 178 -5.40 -69.61 7.43
C GLN A 178 -4.31 -68.90 8.33
N PHE A 179 -3.12 -69.50 8.63
CA PHE A 179 -2.06 -68.97 9.58
C PHE A 179 -0.59 -69.02 9.05
N CYS A 180 0.32 -68.09 9.45
CA CYS A 180 1.75 -67.98 9.03
C CYS A 180 2.72 -68.75 9.96
N ILE A 181 3.63 -69.57 9.40
CA ILE A 181 4.64 -70.37 10.13
C ILE A 181 5.96 -70.44 9.31
N ASN A 182 7.08 -69.94 9.85
CA ASN A 182 8.40 -69.87 9.19
C ASN A 182 8.35 -69.28 7.75
N GLY A 183 7.60 -68.18 7.57
CA GLY A 183 7.43 -67.48 6.29
C GLY A 183 6.35 -68.00 5.32
N GLN A 184 5.39 -68.87 5.72
CA GLN A 184 4.34 -69.42 4.81
C GLN A 184 2.92 -69.67 5.45
N TRP A 185 1.82 -69.58 4.65
CA TRP A 185 0.38 -69.70 5.05
C TRP A 185 -0.27 -71.12 4.90
N SER A 186 -1.30 -71.48 5.71
CA SER A 186 -2.03 -72.80 5.76
C SER A 186 -3.35 -72.91 4.93
N PRO A 187 -4.11 -74.06 4.85
CA PRO A 187 -5.43 -74.22 4.16
C PRO A 187 -6.70 -73.74 4.93
N CYS A 188 -7.89 -73.77 4.29
CA CYS A 188 -9.17 -73.18 4.77
C CYS A 188 -10.07 -74.10 5.63
N HIS A 189 -10.53 -73.62 6.79
CA HIS A 189 -11.32 -74.40 7.76
C HIS A 189 -12.60 -73.67 8.25
N ASN A 190 -13.71 -74.43 8.45
CA ASN A 190 -15.07 -74.05 8.95
C ASN A 190 -16.01 -73.23 8.00
N GLN A 191 -16.91 -73.85 7.18
CA GLN A 191 -17.86 -73.17 6.22
C GLN A 191 -19.28 -73.87 5.99
N ALA A 192 -20.36 -73.21 5.45
CA ALA A 192 -21.79 -73.70 5.26
C ALA A 192 -22.60 -73.31 3.92
N LEU A 193 -23.72 -74.00 3.45
CA LEU A 193 -24.35 -74.01 2.05
C LEU A 193 -25.97 -74.03 1.89
N PRO A 194 -26.68 -73.82 0.70
CA PRO A 194 -28.17 -73.43 0.46
C PRO A 194 -29.36 -74.47 0.14
N GLN A 195 -30.72 -74.13 0.18
CA GLN A 195 -32.09 -74.87 0.21
C GLN A 195 -33.44 -74.31 -0.55
N THR A 196 -34.75 -74.36 -0.11
CA THR A 196 -36.05 -74.00 -0.89
C THR A 196 -37.14 -73.19 -0.13
N GLU A 197 -37.80 -72.24 -0.80
CA GLU A 197 -38.68 -71.21 -0.20
C GLU A 197 -40.04 -71.59 0.41
N THR A 198 -40.23 -71.11 1.64
CA THR A 198 -41.47 -71.12 2.41
C THR A 198 -41.46 -69.84 3.19
N CYS A 199 -42.58 -69.12 3.29
CA CYS A 199 -42.61 -67.92 4.10
C CYS A 199 -42.23 -68.26 5.54
N ASN A 200 -40.97 -68.01 5.87
CA ASN A 200 -40.33 -68.33 7.14
C ASN A 200 -39.11 -67.42 7.39
N MET A 201 -38.84 -66.51 6.46
CA MET A 201 -37.80 -65.49 6.52
C MET A 201 -36.36 -66.02 6.49
N ILE A 202 -36.13 -67.22 5.99
CA ILE A 202 -34.78 -67.69 5.70
C ILE A 202 -34.68 -67.70 4.18
N ASP A 203 -33.58 -67.13 3.66
CA ASP A 203 -33.16 -67.34 2.27
C ASP A 203 -32.74 -68.79 2.18
N ASP A 204 -33.76 -69.64 2.16
CA ASP A 204 -33.57 -71.04 2.37
C ASP A 204 -32.69 -71.51 1.21
N ASP A 205 -32.86 -71.00 -0.02
CA ASP A 205 -32.03 -71.26 -1.21
C ASP A 205 -30.69 -70.51 -1.29
N CYS A 206 -30.29 -69.66 -0.34
CA CYS A 206 -29.17 -68.69 -0.42
C CYS A 206 -29.03 -68.09 -1.85
N ASP A 207 -30.14 -67.95 -2.60
CA ASP A 207 -30.14 -67.45 -3.99
C ASP A 207 -30.17 -65.91 -4.03
N GLY A 208 -30.15 -65.35 -2.82
CA GLY A 208 -30.20 -63.94 -2.55
C GLY A 208 -31.62 -63.43 -2.40
N ILE A 209 -32.69 -64.25 -2.52
CA ILE A 209 -34.09 -63.77 -2.47
C ILE A 209 -35.02 -64.67 -1.64
N LEU A 210 -35.35 -64.19 -0.45
CA LEU A 210 -36.40 -64.70 0.44
C LEU A 210 -37.81 -64.86 -0.21
N ASP A 211 -38.53 -65.91 0.20
CA ASP A 211 -39.99 -66.10 0.34
C ASP A 211 -40.95 -65.80 -0.87
N ASN A 212 -40.75 -66.36 -2.08
CA ASN A 212 -41.48 -65.99 -3.32
C ASN A 212 -42.72 -66.88 -3.81
N LEU A 213 -44.01 -66.57 -3.43
CA LEU A 213 -45.27 -67.41 -3.60
C LEU A 213 -46.34 -67.12 -4.77
N PRO A 214 -47.39 -67.97 -5.07
CA PRO A 214 -48.46 -67.79 -6.14
C PRO A 214 -49.92 -67.23 -5.79
N TYR A 215 -50.70 -66.62 -6.74
CA TYR A 215 -51.82 -65.57 -6.67
C TYR A 215 -53.27 -65.89 -6.11
N THR A 216 -53.90 -65.04 -5.22
CA THR A 216 -55.32 -65.04 -4.68
C THR A 216 -55.86 -63.60 -4.32
N HIS A 217 -57.18 -63.29 -4.10
CA HIS A 217 -57.75 -61.91 -3.82
C HIS A 217 -58.37 -61.68 -2.40
N CYS A 218 -58.50 -60.43 -1.91
CA CYS A 218 -58.90 -60.00 -0.53
C CYS A 218 -59.33 -58.48 -0.41
N GLY A 219 -60.10 -57.95 0.59
CA GLY A 219 -60.47 -56.49 0.66
C GLY A 219 -61.72 -56.01 1.51
N PRO A 220 -62.26 -54.75 1.35
CA PRO A 220 -63.30 -54.06 2.19
C PRO A 220 -64.79 -54.42 1.92
N SER A 221 -65.75 -53.79 2.64
CA SER A 221 -67.20 -54.13 2.61
C SER A 221 -68.01 -53.52 1.44
N ARG A 222 -67.65 -52.31 1.00
CA ARG A 222 -68.26 -51.56 -0.11
C ARG A 222 -67.18 -50.71 -0.79
N ALA A 223 -67.36 -50.41 -2.07
CA ALA A 223 -66.48 -49.55 -2.87
C ALA A 223 -67.22 -48.24 -3.24
N VAL A 224 -67.25 -47.29 -2.31
CA VAL A 224 -67.80 -45.92 -2.42
C VAL A 224 -66.66 -44.97 -2.03
N GLY A 225 -66.65 -43.73 -2.53
CA GLY A 225 -65.50 -42.85 -2.33
C GLY A 225 -64.25 -43.44 -2.96
N ILE A 226 -63.18 -43.59 -2.18
CA ILE A 226 -61.86 -44.10 -2.63
C ILE A 226 -61.62 -45.62 -2.40
N CYS A 227 -62.55 -46.34 -1.76
CA CYS A 227 -62.35 -47.73 -1.32
C CYS A 227 -62.32 -48.78 -2.47
N GLU A 228 -61.40 -49.77 -2.46
CA GLU A 228 -61.13 -50.83 -3.49
C GLU A 228 -60.69 -52.22 -2.95
N TYR A 229 -60.75 -53.29 -3.74
CA TYR A 229 -60.32 -54.68 -3.38
C TYR A 229 -58.87 -55.03 -3.87
N GLY A 230 -58.19 -56.00 -3.23
CA GLY A 230 -56.76 -56.38 -3.44
C GLY A 230 -56.41 -57.90 -3.63
N LYS A 231 -55.11 -58.26 -3.54
CA LYS A 231 -54.40 -59.54 -3.85
C LYS A 231 -53.57 -60.09 -2.65
N VAL A 232 -53.36 -61.40 -2.52
CA VAL A 232 -52.46 -62.02 -1.52
C VAL A 232 -50.98 -62.12 -1.99
N ILE A 233 -50.04 -61.77 -1.11
CA ILE A 233 -48.58 -61.97 -1.23
C ILE A 233 -48.05 -62.70 0.00
N CYS A 234 -46.77 -63.06 -0.03
CA CYS A 234 -46.08 -63.49 1.17
C CYS A 234 -45.12 -62.44 1.67
N ASP A 235 -45.22 -62.23 2.97
CA ASP A 235 -44.42 -61.25 3.67
C ASP A 235 -44.16 -61.77 5.07
N GLY A 236 -42.91 -62.17 5.29
CA GLY A 236 -42.40 -62.43 6.60
C GLY A 236 -43.05 -63.63 7.28
N GLY A 237 -43.01 -64.79 6.67
CA GLY A 237 -43.61 -65.94 7.34
C GLY A 237 -45.08 -66.22 7.01
N GLU A 238 -45.85 -65.18 6.66
CA GLU A 238 -47.32 -65.25 6.63
C GLU A 238 -47.93 -64.68 5.33
N SER A 239 -49.08 -65.24 4.91
CA SER A 239 -49.81 -64.78 3.72
C SER A 239 -50.60 -63.51 4.01
N LYS A 240 -50.28 -62.40 3.34
CA LYS A 240 -50.89 -61.08 3.54
C LYS A 240 -51.67 -60.59 2.33
N CYS A 241 -52.70 -59.77 2.57
CA CYS A 241 -53.44 -59.07 1.53
C CYS A 241 -52.79 -57.71 1.19
N VAL A 242 -52.57 -57.43 -0.08
CA VAL A 242 -52.07 -56.18 -0.66
C VAL A 242 -53.05 -55.61 -1.67
N ASP A 243 -52.92 -54.33 -2.02
CA ASP A 243 -53.72 -53.61 -3.04
C ASP A 243 -55.21 -53.39 -2.71
N ALA A 244 -55.68 -53.70 -1.49
CA ALA A 244 -57.03 -53.35 -1.05
C ALA A 244 -57.04 -51.96 -0.37
N ILE A 245 -57.97 -51.10 -0.75
CA ILE A 245 -58.16 -49.77 -0.16
C ILE A 245 -59.35 -49.81 0.79
N TYR A 246 -59.04 -49.83 2.09
CA TYR A 246 -60.03 -49.87 3.17
C TYR A 246 -60.51 -48.46 3.54
N PRO A 247 -61.72 -48.33 4.13
CA PRO A 247 -62.19 -47.04 4.64
C PRO A 247 -61.26 -46.54 5.74
N ASN A 248 -60.88 -45.28 5.67
CA ASN A 248 -59.98 -44.62 6.61
C ASN A 248 -60.66 -43.40 7.22
N ALA A 249 -60.15 -42.86 8.32
CA ALA A 249 -60.68 -41.60 8.82
C ALA A 249 -60.47 -40.49 7.78
N GLU A 250 -61.48 -39.63 7.60
CA GLU A 250 -61.46 -38.46 6.72
C GLU A 250 -60.14 -37.69 6.80
N VAL A 251 -59.60 -37.29 5.64
CA VAL A 251 -58.51 -36.33 5.55
C VAL A 251 -58.88 -35.25 4.54
N CYS A 252 -58.43 -34.03 4.78
CA CYS A 252 -58.82 -32.87 3.96
C CYS A 252 -58.21 -32.92 2.56
N ASN A 253 -58.81 -33.67 1.65
CA ASN A 253 -58.30 -33.94 0.31
C ASN A 253 -59.41 -33.83 -0.76
N GLY A 254 -60.65 -33.56 -0.37
CA GLY A 254 -61.79 -33.43 -1.29
C GLY A 254 -62.39 -34.78 -1.67
N ALA A 255 -61.99 -35.85 -0.99
CA ALA A 255 -62.50 -37.20 -1.13
C ALA A 255 -63.29 -37.62 0.11
N ASP A 256 -64.01 -38.72 -0.05
CA ASP A 256 -64.74 -39.43 1.01
C ASP A 256 -63.84 -40.62 1.37
N ASP A 257 -62.95 -40.42 2.35
CA ASP A 257 -61.91 -41.39 2.75
C ASP A 257 -62.47 -42.47 3.67
N ASP A 258 -63.49 -42.13 4.45
CA ASP A 258 -64.18 -43.06 5.35
C ASP A 258 -65.34 -43.80 4.68
N CYS A 259 -65.60 -43.42 3.43
CA CYS A 259 -66.51 -44.07 2.50
C CYS A 259 -67.97 -44.04 3.05
N ASP A 260 -68.34 -43.01 3.83
CA ASP A 260 -69.66 -42.81 4.43
C ASP A 260 -70.63 -41.94 3.61
N GLY A 261 -70.10 -41.13 2.68
CA GLY A 261 -70.86 -40.31 1.73
C GLY A 261 -70.87 -38.80 2.01
N ALA A 262 -70.22 -38.31 3.06
CA ALA A 262 -69.83 -36.92 3.25
C ALA A 262 -68.39 -36.69 2.75
N VAL A 263 -67.93 -35.43 2.68
CA VAL A 263 -66.59 -35.09 2.16
C VAL A 263 -65.95 -34.13 3.15
N ASP A 264 -64.83 -34.57 3.73
CA ASP A 264 -63.93 -33.84 4.62
C ASP A 264 -64.55 -33.21 5.89
N GLU A 265 -65.55 -33.85 6.51
CA GLU A 265 -66.20 -33.30 7.70
C GLU A 265 -65.43 -33.50 9.02
N GLY A 266 -65.56 -32.54 9.94
CA GLY A 266 -65.04 -32.67 11.31
C GLY A 266 -63.51 -32.60 11.45
N LEU A 267 -62.80 -32.19 10.40
CA LEU A 267 -61.34 -32.14 10.38
C LEU A 267 -60.79 -30.77 10.78
N ILE A 268 -59.89 -30.80 11.77
CA ILE A 268 -59.10 -29.66 12.23
C ILE A 268 -57.62 -30.07 12.29
N ARG A 269 -56.70 -29.20 11.87
CA ARG A 269 -55.26 -29.47 12.01
C ARG A 269 -54.52 -28.26 12.53
N ARG A 270 -53.32 -28.47 13.05
CA ARG A 270 -52.43 -27.37 13.40
C ARG A 270 -51.93 -26.70 12.13
N CYS A 271 -52.13 -25.41 12.04
CA CYS A 271 -51.45 -24.56 11.10
C CYS A 271 -50.39 -23.76 11.86
N SER A 272 -49.46 -23.19 11.12
CA SER A 272 -48.51 -22.24 11.67
C SER A 272 -48.46 -21.04 10.76
N SER A 273 -48.49 -19.88 11.35
CA SER A 273 -48.04 -18.67 10.71
C SER A 273 -46.56 -18.45 11.06
N ALA A 274 -45.99 -17.34 10.63
CA ALA A 274 -44.71 -16.90 11.12
C ALA A 274 -44.72 -16.74 12.67
N CYS A 275 -45.86 -16.35 13.26
CA CYS A 275 -46.05 -16.05 14.70
C CYS A 275 -46.41 -17.23 15.58
N GLY A 276 -46.12 -18.44 15.13
CA GLY A 276 -46.38 -19.67 15.87
C GLY A 276 -47.61 -20.41 15.36
N GLY A 277 -48.19 -21.22 16.25
CA GLY A 277 -49.17 -22.23 15.88
C GLY A 277 -50.61 -21.84 16.16
N GLY A 278 -51.52 -22.26 15.28
CA GLY A 278 -52.97 -22.27 15.48
C GLY A 278 -53.57 -23.53 14.88
N VAL A 279 -54.87 -23.51 14.58
CA VAL A 279 -55.63 -24.57 13.94
C VAL A 279 -56.48 -24.04 12.79
N GLU A 280 -56.60 -24.84 11.74
CA GLU A 280 -57.44 -24.56 10.57
C GLU A 280 -58.43 -25.72 10.35
N GLU A 281 -59.59 -25.42 9.80
CA GLU A 281 -60.65 -26.38 9.52
C GLU A 281 -60.63 -26.78 8.03
N CYS A 282 -60.98 -28.02 7.73
CA CYS A 282 -61.08 -28.44 6.34
C CYS A 282 -62.44 -28.09 5.74
N ASN A 283 -62.43 -27.62 4.50
CA ASN A 283 -63.62 -27.53 3.66
C ASN A 283 -63.31 -27.97 2.23
N ALA A 284 -63.84 -29.12 1.82
CA ALA A 284 -63.77 -29.65 0.45
C ALA A 284 -62.33 -29.72 -0.13
N GLY A 285 -61.42 -30.34 0.61
CA GLY A 285 -60.04 -30.57 0.22
C GLY A 285 -59.09 -29.40 0.42
N GLN A 286 -59.56 -28.31 1.01
CA GLN A 286 -58.74 -27.15 1.34
C GLN A 286 -58.85 -26.83 2.82
N TRP A 287 -57.70 -26.69 3.46
CA TRP A 287 -57.63 -26.14 4.79
C TRP A 287 -57.82 -24.64 4.73
N VAL A 288 -58.80 -24.17 5.48
CA VAL A 288 -59.24 -22.78 5.46
C VAL A 288 -59.35 -22.28 6.89
N SER A 289 -59.30 -20.96 7.05
CA SER A 289 -59.54 -20.32 8.34
C SER A 289 -58.55 -20.75 9.44
N CYS A 290 -57.25 -20.72 9.13
CA CYS A 290 -56.19 -20.85 10.15
C CYS A 290 -56.32 -19.75 11.21
N ASP A 291 -56.52 -20.17 12.46
CA ASP A 291 -56.63 -19.29 13.62
C ASP A 291 -55.28 -18.94 14.25
N ALA A 292 -54.17 -19.45 13.68
CA ALA A 292 -52.83 -19.05 14.09
C ALA A 292 -52.76 -17.52 13.97
N VAL A 293 -52.21 -16.88 15.01
CA VAL A 293 -51.98 -15.44 15.03
C VAL A 293 -51.25 -15.10 13.73
N GLN A 294 -51.91 -14.45 12.79
CA GLN A 294 -51.26 -14.14 11.53
C GLN A 294 -50.17 -13.10 11.80
N PRO A 295 -49.07 -13.11 11.03
CA PRO A 295 -48.14 -12.01 11.04
C PRO A 295 -48.90 -10.75 10.69
N GLU A 296 -49.10 -9.92 11.69
CA GLU A 296 -49.61 -8.58 11.52
C GLU A 296 -48.40 -7.67 11.33
N PRO A 297 -48.48 -6.60 10.53
CA PRO A 297 -47.37 -5.66 10.40
C PRO A 297 -46.87 -5.23 11.78
N GLU A 298 -45.55 -5.16 11.94
CA GLU A 298 -44.93 -4.89 13.23
C GLU A 298 -45.59 -3.75 14.00
N ILE A 299 -45.89 -4.03 15.26
CA ILE A 299 -46.31 -3.05 16.26
C ILE A 299 -45.18 -2.93 17.26
N CYS A 300 -44.72 -1.72 17.58
CA CYS A 300 -43.46 -1.57 18.32
C CYS A 300 -43.67 -1.71 19.81
N ASP A 301 -44.02 -2.93 20.19
CA ASP A 301 -44.39 -3.38 21.51
C ASP A 301 -43.39 -4.41 22.06
N THR A 302 -42.22 -4.52 21.44
CA THR A 302 -41.11 -5.42 21.79
C THR A 302 -41.42 -6.90 21.58
N LEU A 303 -42.50 -7.18 20.88
CA LEU A 303 -42.85 -8.51 20.38
C LEU A 303 -42.57 -8.52 18.88
N ASP A 304 -42.23 -9.71 18.38
CA ASP A 304 -42.13 -9.99 16.96
C ASP A 304 -43.56 -10.32 16.50
N ASN A 305 -44.24 -9.36 15.86
CA ASN A 305 -45.66 -9.43 15.51
C ASN A 305 -45.90 -9.86 14.07
N ASP A 306 -44.93 -9.65 13.21
CA ASP A 306 -44.88 -10.12 11.83
C ASP A 306 -44.02 -11.39 11.69
N CYS A 307 -43.25 -11.70 12.73
CA CYS A 307 -42.70 -13.01 13.02
C CYS A 307 -41.65 -13.47 12.02
N ASP A 308 -40.97 -12.50 11.41
CA ASP A 308 -39.83 -12.73 10.53
C ASP A 308 -38.54 -13.09 11.30
N GLY A 309 -38.59 -13.08 12.64
CA GLY A 309 -37.50 -13.42 13.54
C GLY A 309 -36.61 -12.24 13.91
N MET A 310 -36.90 -11.05 13.40
CA MET A 310 -36.48 -9.79 13.96
C MET A 310 -37.58 -9.28 14.90
N VAL A 311 -37.23 -8.40 15.82
CA VAL A 311 -38.22 -7.79 16.72
C VAL A 311 -38.25 -6.33 16.35
N ASP A 312 -39.45 -5.80 16.07
CA ASP A 312 -39.68 -4.40 15.76
C ASP A 312 -38.89 -3.90 14.52
N GLU A 313 -38.82 -4.65 13.43
CA GLU A 313 -38.23 -4.20 12.16
C GLU A 313 -39.20 -3.30 11.36
N GLY A 314 -38.67 -2.26 10.72
CA GLY A 314 -39.51 -1.23 10.09
C GLY A 314 -40.20 -0.28 11.08
N CYS A 315 -40.20 -0.58 12.38
CA CYS A 315 -40.50 0.36 13.44
C CYS A 315 -39.59 1.57 13.38
N SER A 316 -40.17 2.74 13.09
CA SER A 316 -39.42 3.99 13.12
C SER A 316 -39.27 4.53 14.55
N CYS A 317 -39.94 3.92 15.54
CA CYS A 317 -40.02 4.30 16.95
C CYS A 317 -40.75 3.27 17.81
N VAL A 318 -40.68 3.38 19.15
CA VAL A 318 -41.39 2.55 20.13
C VAL A 318 -42.68 3.25 20.62
N ILE A 319 -43.73 2.50 20.98
CA ILE A 319 -45.02 3.08 21.40
C ILE A 319 -44.86 4.13 22.53
N GLY A 320 -45.42 5.32 22.32
CA GLY A 320 -45.29 6.44 23.26
C GLY A 320 -43.96 7.20 23.18
N ASP A 321 -43.03 6.79 22.30
CA ASP A 321 -41.93 7.65 21.89
C ASP A 321 -42.50 8.95 21.34
N VAL A 322 -41.76 10.02 21.59
CA VAL A 322 -42.10 11.36 21.12
C VAL A 322 -40.91 11.85 20.32
N ARG A 323 -41.13 12.24 19.07
CA ARG A 323 -40.13 12.97 18.30
C ARG A 323 -40.71 14.26 17.76
N VAL A 324 -39.78 15.17 17.49
CA VAL A 324 -40.08 16.42 16.81
C VAL A 324 -40.36 16.12 15.33
N CYS A 325 -41.40 16.75 14.79
CA CYS A 325 -41.79 16.67 13.39
C CYS A 325 -41.95 18.06 12.79
N THR A 326 -41.61 18.18 11.49
CA THR A 326 -41.52 19.45 10.76
C THR A 326 -42.43 19.48 9.51
N GLY A 327 -43.37 18.53 9.43
CA GLY A 327 -44.32 18.42 8.32
C GLY A 327 -45.54 19.32 8.51
N THR A 328 -46.71 18.86 8.06
CA THR A 328 -47.98 19.55 8.39
C THR A 328 -48.28 19.39 9.87
N ILE A 329 -47.94 20.42 10.65
CA ILE A 329 -48.24 20.49 12.09
C ILE A 329 -49.73 20.80 12.25
N LEU A 330 -50.44 20.03 13.07
CA LEU A 330 -51.86 20.19 13.36
C LEU A 330 -52.05 20.75 14.76
N ASP A 331 -53.03 21.63 14.93
CA ASP A 331 -53.45 22.06 16.25
C ASP A 331 -54.13 20.87 16.98
N PRO A 332 -53.70 20.50 18.20
CA PRO A 332 -54.18 19.30 18.89
C PRO A 332 -55.67 19.37 19.30
N VAL A 333 -56.31 20.53 19.22
CA VAL A 333 -57.72 20.72 19.59
C VAL A 333 -58.63 20.80 18.36
N THR A 334 -58.20 21.51 17.33
CA THR A 334 -59.00 21.83 16.13
C THR A 334 -58.65 20.95 14.93
N ASN A 335 -57.54 20.22 14.99
CA ASN A 335 -57.01 19.37 13.92
C ASN A 335 -56.83 20.13 12.59
N GLN A 336 -56.62 21.44 12.66
CA GLN A 336 -56.31 22.31 11.53
C GLN A 336 -54.80 22.51 11.42
N PRO A 337 -54.25 22.67 10.21
CA PRO A 337 -52.84 22.98 10.02
C PRO A 337 -52.42 24.28 10.71
N VAL A 338 -51.33 24.21 11.47
CA VAL A 338 -50.58 25.33 12.02
C VAL A 338 -49.31 25.47 11.18
N ASN A 339 -48.94 26.69 10.81
CA ASN A 339 -47.84 26.97 9.90
C ASN A 339 -46.56 27.44 10.63
N CYS A 340 -46.46 27.16 11.93
CA CYS A 340 -45.34 27.61 12.77
C CYS A 340 -45.12 26.64 13.95
N GLY A 341 -43.98 26.76 14.63
CA GLY A 341 -43.60 25.96 15.78
C GLY A 341 -43.06 24.60 15.40
N VAL A 342 -42.80 23.76 16.38
CA VAL A 342 -42.54 22.34 16.13
C VAL A 342 -43.71 21.50 16.58
N GLY A 343 -44.04 20.51 15.77
CA GLY A 343 -44.93 19.47 16.21
C GLY A 343 -44.13 18.40 16.94
N ILE A 344 -44.83 17.66 17.79
CA ILE A 344 -44.42 16.31 18.10
C ILE A 344 -45.39 15.36 17.43
N GLU A 345 -44.85 14.29 16.92
CA GLU A 345 -45.59 13.10 16.63
C GLU A 345 -45.30 12.12 17.77
N MET A 346 -46.37 11.49 18.23
CA MET A 346 -46.24 10.38 19.17
C MET A 346 -46.26 9.12 18.33
N CYS A 347 -45.33 8.23 18.62
CA CYS A 347 -45.31 6.92 18.02
C CYS A 347 -46.58 6.20 18.45
N ASP A 348 -47.39 5.82 17.47
CA ASP A 348 -48.57 5.03 17.72
C ASP A 348 -48.19 3.57 17.99
N GLN A 349 -49.21 2.75 18.22
CA GLN A 349 -49.00 1.35 18.51
C GLN A 349 -48.35 0.56 17.36
N TYR A 350 -48.37 1.07 16.13
CA TYR A 350 -47.84 0.39 14.94
C TYR A 350 -46.41 0.85 14.57
N GLY A 351 -45.71 1.57 15.44
CA GLY A 351 -44.37 2.08 15.09
C GLY A 351 -44.33 3.20 14.10
N ALA A 352 -45.51 3.69 13.76
CA ALA A 352 -45.68 4.79 12.87
C ALA A 352 -45.80 6.04 13.71
N TRP A 353 -45.11 7.07 13.26
CA TRP A 353 -45.30 8.37 13.84
C TRP A 353 -46.68 8.90 13.43
N GLY A 354 -47.51 9.18 14.43
CA GLY A 354 -48.85 9.73 14.23
C GLY A 354 -48.84 11.13 13.62
N PRO A 355 -50.01 11.75 13.41
CA PRO A 355 -50.07 13.11 12.92
C PRO A 355 -49.27 14.06 13.83
N CYS A 356 -48.47 14.90 13.18
CA CYS A 356 -47.63 15.88 13.82
C CYS A 356 -48.48 16.93 14.52
N TYR A 357 -48.56 16.92 15.85
CA TYR A 357 -49.36 17.88 16.62
C TYR A 357 -48.49 18.97 17.22
N PHE A 358 -48.96 20.22 17.16
CA PHE A 358 -48.26 21.36 17.74
C PHE A 358 -47.91 21.09 19.21
N TYR A 359 -46.62 21.17 19.53
CA TYR A 359 -46.11 20.92 20.87
C TYR A 359 -45.63 22.19 21.54
N ASN A 360 -44.68 22.87 20.90
CA ASN A 360 -44.07 24.07 21.43
C ASN A 360 -43.40 24.85 20.29
N THR A 361 -42.97 26.07 20.60
CA THR A 361 -42.07 26.82 19.72
C THR A 361 -40.61 26.41 19.99
N THR A 362 -39.78 26.45 18.97
CA THR A 362 -38.32 26.31 19.09
C THR A 362 -37.65 27.59 18.62
N PRO A 363 -36.39 27.85 19.00
CA PRO A 363 -35.63 28.92 18.36
C PRO A 363 -35.63 28.75 16.84
N GLU A 364 -35.75 29.87 16.12
CA GLU A 364 -35.78 29.91 14.65
C GLU A 364 -34.67 29.06 14.02
N MET A 365 -35.02 28.26 13.01
CA MET A 365 -34.07 27.53 12.16
C MET A 365 -34.21 28.00 10.71
N CYS A 366 -33.12 27.89 9.94
CA CYS A 366 -33.10 28.28 8.54
C CYS A 366 -33.66 27.16 7.66
N ASN A 367 -34.98 27.02 7.62
CA ASN A 367 -35.67 25.88 7.01
C ASN A 367 -36.96 26.27 6.26
N ASN A 368 -37.23 27.56 6.03
CA ASN A 368 -38.45 28.06 5.40
C ASN A 368 -39.72 27.77 6.21
N TRP A 369 -39.56 27.67 7.54
CA TRP A 369 -40.61 27.44 8.50
C TRP A 369 -40.46 28.44 9.67
N ASP A 370 -41.59 28.93 10.19
CA ASP A 370 -41.61 29.86 11.33
C ASP A 370 -41.52 29.02 12.62
N ASP A 371 -40.31 28.63 13.04
CA ASP A 371 -40.13 27.69 14.16
C ASP A 371 -40.50 28.32 15.52
N ASP A 372 -40.44 29.65 15.63
CA ASP A 372 -40.74 30.36 16.88
C ASP A 372 -42.15 30.99 16.97
N CYS A 373 -42.94 30.91 15.89
CA CYS A 373 -44.30 31.43 15.75
C CYS A 373 -44.42 32.95 15.93
N ASP A 374 -43.37 33.72 15.66
CA ASP A 374 -43.43 35.20 15.76
C ASP A 374 -44.00 35.87 14.49
N GLY A 375 -44.20 35.11 13.42
CA GLY A 375 -44.71 35.57 12.13
C GLY A 375 -43.62 35.96 11.11
N GLN A 376 -42.33 35.76 11.43
CA GLN A 376 -41.18 35.96 10.54
C GLN A 376 -40.53 34.63 10.19
N VAL A 377 -40.87 34.09 9.01
CA VAL A 377 -40.19 32.91 8.45
C VAL A 377 -38.71 33.24 8.18
N ASP A 378 -37.80 32.49 8.80
CA ASP A 378 -36.34 32.56 8.65
C ASP A 378 -35.68 33.90 9.02
N GLY A 379 -36.19 34.62 10.03
CA GLY A 379 -35.66 35.94 10.45
C GLY A 379 -34.25 35.95 11.08
N MET A 380 -33.49 34.86 10.99
CA MET A 380 -32.25 34.63 11.75
C MET A 380 -30.97 34.93 10.96
N THR A 381 -29.89 35.22 11.70
CA THR A 381 -28.53 35.43 11.17
C THR A 381 -27.54 34.47 11.84
N GLN A 382 -26.51 34.03 11.12
CA GLN A 382 -25.42 33.23 11.68
C GLN A 382 -24.06 33.66 11.15
N ALA A 383 -23.00 33.33 11.90
CA ALA A 383 -21.63 33.49 11.42
C ALA A 383 -21.31 32.43 10.35
N CYS A 384 -20.55 32.82 9.33
CA CYS A 384 -20.19 31.98 8.19
C CYS A 384 -18.76 32.26 7.73
N GLY A 385 -18.20 31.45 6.83
CA GLY A 385 -16.79 31.52 6.45
C GLY A 385 -15.90 30.61 7.30
N ASN A 386 -14.59 30.64 7.07
CA ASN A 386 -13.66 29.73 7.73
C ASN A 386 -13.44 30.14 9.20
N GLN A 387 -14.05 29.38 10.12
CA GLN A 387 -13.92 29.62 11.56
C GLN A 387 -12.54 29.26 12.10
N ALA A 388 -11.83 28.33 11.44
CA ALA A 388 -10.52 27.87 11.90
C ALA A 388 -9.45 28.94 11.73
N THR A 389 -9.57 29.75 10.68
CA THR A 389 -8.66 30.86 10.39
C THR A 389 -9.23 32.21 10.84
N ALA A 390 -10.38 32.22 11.51
CA ALA A 390 -11.06 33.45 11.92
C ALA A 390 -10.24 34.23 12.96
N GLY A 391 -9.86 35.46 12.61
CA GLY A 391 -9.03 36.30 13.46
C GLY A 391 -7.53 35.96 13.40
N ILE A 392 -7.13 35.09 12.48
CA ILE A 392 -5.75 34.86 12.06
C ILE A 392 -5.57 35.64 10.75
N GLY A 393 -4.57 36.51 10.71
CA GLY A 393 -4.37 37.43 9.60
C GLY A 393 -5.60 38.26 9.22
N GLU A 394 -5.83 38.36 7.90
CA GLU A 394 -6.98 39.08 7.34
C GLU A 394 -8.28 38.25 7.31
N CYS A 395 -8.18 36.97 7.65
CA CYS A 395 -9.32 36.09 7.67
C CYS A 395 -10.30 36.49 8.76
N ARG A 396 -11.54 36.73 8.32
CA ARG A 396 -12.66 36.98 9.20
C ARG A 396 -13.87 36.24 8.72
N VAL A 397 -14.69 35.87 9.68
CA VAL A 397 -15.99 35.27 9.42
C VAL A 397 -16.99 36.36 9.06
N GLY A 398 -17.88 36.03 8.15
CA GLY A 398 -18.97 36.89 7.71
C GLY A 398 -20.26 36.55 8.45
N THR A 399 -21.34 37.22 8.04
CA THR A 399 -22.70 36.89 8.49
C THR A 399 -23.53 36.44 7.28
N SER A 400 -24.19 35.30 7.42
CA SER A 400 -25.24 34.87 6.49
C SER A 400 -26.57 35.12 7.16
N THR A 401 -27.52 35.65 6.40
CA THR A 401 -28.91 35.78 6.81
C THR A 401 -29.68 34.62 6.20
N CYS A 402 -30.58 34.00 6.95
CA CYS A 402 -31.46 33.03 6.32
C CYS A 402 -32.58 33.77 5.58
N THR A 403 -32.91 33.34 4.37
CA THR A 403 -34.08 33.83 3.67
C THR A 403 -34.65 32.68 2.84
N ALA A 404 -35.89 32.30 3.13
CA ALA A 404 -36.60 31.22 2.43
C ALA A 404 -35.87 29.86 2.47
N GLY A 405 -35.42 29.45 3.66
CA GLY A 405 -34.76 28.18 3.95
C GLY A 405 -33.35 28.06 3.38
N GLN A 406 -32.77 29.17 2.93
CA GLN A 406 -31.43 29.22 2.39
C GLN A 406 -30.64 30.33 3.07
N TRP A 407 -29.45 29.97 3.55
CA TRP A 407 -28.46 30.95 3.97
C TRP A 407 -27.99 31.74 2.76
N THR A 408 -28.06 33.06 2.85
CA THR A 408 -27.47 33.94 1.84
C THR A 408 -25.96 33.71 1.75
N MET A 409 -25.36 34.15 0.63
CA MET A 409 -23.90 34.23 0.54
C MET A 409 -23.34 34.95 1.76
N CYS A 410 -22.20 34.46 2.22
CA CYS A 410 -21.57 34.92 3.45
C CYS A 410 -21.08 36.36 3.28
N ASP A 411 -21.80 37.31 3.87
CA ASP A 411 -21.48 38.71 3.73
C ASP A 411 -20.36 39.10 4.70
N GLY A 412 -19.32 39.74 4.18
CA GLY A 412 -18.18 40.21 4.96
C GLY A 412 -17.10 39.17 5.31
N ALA A 413 -17.23 37.90 4.91
CA ALA A 413 -16.18 36.91 5.10
C ALA A 413 -14.97 37.13 4.19
N VAL A 414 -13.78 36.91 4.73
CA VAL A 414 -12.52 36.83 4.00
C VAL A 414 -11.92 35.47 4.29
N SER A 415 -11.68 34.69 3.23
CA SER A 415 -11.13 33.33 3.31
C SER A 415 -9.64 33.35 2.97
N PRO A 416 -8.86 32.34 3.41
CA PRO A 416 -7.46 32.17 3.03
C PRO A 416 -7.24 32.40 1.53
N GLN A 417 -6.29 33.27 1.18
CA GLN A 417 -5.81 33.52 -0.18
C GLN A 417 -4.32 33.23 -0.22
N THR A 418 -3.73 32.98 -1.39
CA THR A 418 -2.27 32.83 -1.48
C THR A 418 -1.56 34.09 -1.00
N GLU A 419 -0.48 33.91 -0.23
CA GLU A 419 0.40 34.99 0.24
C GLU A 419 0.86 35.90 -0.89
N ILE A 420 0.88 37.20 -0.60
CA ILE A 420 1.52 38.24 -1.39
C ILE A 420 2.37 39.09 -0.44
N CYS A 421 3.44 39.73 -0.90
CA CYS A 421 4.28 40.56 -0.03
C CYS A 421 3.56 41.87 0.38
N ASP A 422 2.52 41.80 1.20
CA ASP A 422 1.74 42.95 1.65
C ASP A 422 1.82 43.19 3.17
N HIS A 423 2.66 42.40 3.88
CA HIS A 423 2.85 42.41 5.34
C HIS A 423 1.58 41.99 6.10
N LEU A 424 0.65 41.34 5.41
CA LEU A 424 -0.52 40.72 5.99
C LEU A 424 -0.43 39.22 5.76
N ASP A 425 -0.99 38.50 6.71
CA ASP A 425 -1.21 37.06 6.64
C ASP A 425 -2.50 36.84 5.81
N ASN A 426 -2.33 36.61 4.51
CA ASN A 426 -3.41 36.48 3.53
C ASN A 426 -3.99 35.07 3.49
N ASP A 427 -3.15 34.06 3.74
CA ASP A 427 -3.51 32.65 3.75
C ASP A 427 -3.96 32.17 5.15
N CYS A 428 -3.77 33.02 6.14
CA CYS A 428 -4.30 32.90 7.48
C CYS A 428 -3.77 31.67 8.22
N ASP A 429 -2.52 31.31 7.97
CA ASP A 429 -1.80 30.26 8.69
C ASP A 429 -1.13 30.76 9.98
N GLY A 430 -1.02 32.08 10.14
CA GLY A 430 -0.54 32.77 11.33
C GLY A 430 0.90 33.28 11.26
N ASP A 431 1.62 32.98 10.20
CA ASP A 431 2.84 33.67 9.83
C ASP A 431 2.50 34.82 8.85
N ILE A 432 3.48 35.68 8.52
CA ILE A 432 3.25 36.81 7.60
C ILE A 432 4.25 36.69 6.45
N ASP A 433 3.76 36.74 5.21
CA ASP A 433 4.54 36.71 3.96
C ASP A 433 5.45 35.45 3.82
N GLU A 434 5.09 34.34 4.45
CA GLU A 434 5.73 33.04 4.29
C GLU A 434 5.38 32.38 2.96
N ASP A 435 6.06 31.30 2.61
CA ASP A 435 5.88 30.56 1.34
C ASP A 435 6.04 31.37 0.03
N LEU A 436 6.43 32.64 0.13
CA LEU A 436 7.00 33.43 -0.94
C LEU A 436 8.44 32.95 -1.22
N ASN A 437 8.91 33.15 -2.46
CA ASN A 437 10.34 33.11 -2.77
C ASN A 437 10.86 34.56 -2.82
N PRO A 438 10.94 35.27 -1.67
CA PRO A 438 11.21 36.69 -1.68
C PRO A 438 12.64 36.91 -2.18
N HIS A 439 12.75 37.67 -3.28
CA HIS A 439 14.03 38.25 -3.65
C HIS A 439 14.37 39.33 -2.62
N ASN A 440 14.98 38.92 -1.50
CA ASN A 440 15.36 39.78 -0.36
C ASN A 440 16.18 41.02 -0.76
N LYS A 441 16.81 41.00 -1.95
CA LYS A 441 17.45 42.15 -2.58
C LYS A 441 17.09 42.16 -4.06
N VAL A 442 16.67 43.31 -4.56
CA VAL A 442 16.45 43.53 -5.99
C VAL A 442 17.24 44.73 -6.47
N ASP A 443 17.71 44.63 -7.71
CA ASP A 443 18.26 45.75 -8.46
C ASP A 443 17.30 46.01 -9.62
N MET A 444 16.72 47.21 -9.67
CA MET A 444 15.67 47.55 -10.62
C MET A 444 16.08 48.76 -11.46
N VAL A 445 16.14 48.57 -12.78
CA VAL A 445 16.50 49.65 -13.72
C VAL A 445 15.26 50.09 -14.48
N PHE A 446 14.93 51.38 -14.37
CA PHE A 446 13.93 52.02 -15.23
C PHE A 446 14.65 52.69 -16.39
N ALA A 447 14.48 52.15 -17.59
CA ALA A 447 14.92 52.74 -18.83
C ALA A 447 13.74 53.47 -19.48
N ILE A 448 13.73 54.80 -19.41
CA ILE A 448 12.59 55.62 -19.78
C ILE A 448 12.93 56.42 -21.03
N ASP A 449 12.11 56.22 -22.04
CA ASP A 449 12.04 57.10 -23.19
C ASP A 449 11.52 58.47 -22.77
N THR A 450 12.33 59.50 -23.05
CA THR A 450 12.12 60.91 -22.72
C THR A 450 11.91 61.75 -23.97
N SER A 451 11.57 61.13 -25.09
CA SER A 451 11.23 61.79 -26.34
C SER A 451 10.07 62.79 -26.20
N GLY A 452 9.87 63.57 -27.26
CA GLY A 452 8.75 64.51 -27.32
C GLY A 452 7.38 63.82 -27.27
N SER A 453 7.27 62.62 -27.82
CA SER A 453 6.07 61.78 -27.83
C SER A 453 5.72 61.30 -26.43
N MET A 454 6.74 61.01 -25.63
CA MET A 454 6.62 60.58 -24.23
C MET A 454 6.18 61.68 -23.26
N CYS A 455 6.22 62.97 -23.64
CA CYS A 455 5.87 64.08 -22.74
C CYS A 455 4.55 63.91 -21.95
N PRO A 456 3.44 63.42 -22.54
CA PRO A 456 2.19 63.17 -21.80
C PRO A 456 2.33 62.08 -20.72
N PHE A 457 3.29 61.18 -20.87
CA PHE A 457 3.53 60.03 -20.00
C PHE A 457 4.59 60.32 -18.93
N ILE A 458 5.63 61.10 -19.23
CA ILE A 458 6.79 61.32 -18.33
C ILE A 458 6.38 61.74 -16.92
N THR A 459 5.48 62.73 -16.79
CA THR A 459 5.05 63.18 -15.46
C THR A 459 4.29 62.08 -14.72
N ALA A 460 3.42 61.35 -15.43
CA ALA A 460 2.63 60.28 -14.84
C ALA A 460 3.51 59.08 -14.44
N LEU A 461 4.45 58.67 -15.29
CA LEU A 461 5.43 57.62 -15.03
C LEU A 461 6.33 57.99 -13.85
N ALA A 462 6.90 59.20 -13.85
CA ALA A 462 7.75 59.67 -12.76
C ALA A 462 7.00 59.68 -11.42
N GLN A 463 5.74 60.13 -11.42
CA GLN A 463 4.90 60.12 -10.23
C GLN A 463 4.54 58.70 -9.78
N GLY A 464 4.15 57.83 -10.71
CA GLY A 464 3.75 56.46 -10.39
C GLY A 464 4.91 55.57 -9.93
N ILE A 465 6.04 55.61 -10.64
CA ILE A 465 7.28 54.94 -10.23
C ILE A 465 7.76 55.50 -8.89
N ASN A 466 7.71 56.82 -8.67
CA ASN A 466 8.08 57.42 -7.38
C ASN A 466 7.17 56.94 -6.24
N GLN A 467 5.87 56.77 -6.49
CA GLN A 467 4.93 56.25 -5.50
C GLN A 467 5.19 54.78 -5.18
N TYR A 468 5.47 53.95 -6.20
CA TYR A 468 5.83 52.55 -6.03
C TYR A 468 7.16 52.43 -5.27
N VAL A 469 8.23 53.04 -5.77
CA VAL A 469 9.59 52.91 -5.19
C VAL A 469 9.69 53.50 -3.78
N ALA A 470 8.84 54.46 -3.40
CA ALA A 470 8.80 55.01 -2.05
C ALA A 470 8.50 53.97 -0.96
N GLN A 471 7.84 52.86 -1.29
CA GLN A 471 7.49 51.83 -0.31
C GLN A 471 8.72 51.05 0.17
N PHE A 472 9.77 50.96 -0.67
CA PHE A 472 11.02 50.28 -0.35
C PHE A 472 12.02 51.18 0.40
N GLN A 473 11.57 52.27 1.01
CA GLN A 473 12.44 53.15 1.78
C GLN A 473 13.02 52.39 2.98
N ASN A 474 14.34 52.44 3.15
CA ASN A 474 15.11 51.71 4.19
C ASN A 474 15.25 50.20 3.97
N THR A 475 15.04 49.73 2.75
CA THR A 475 15.33 48.35 2.34
C THR A 475 16.71 48.25 1.68
N GLU A 476 17.12 47.02 1.33
CA GLU A 476 18.31 46.80 0.52
C GLU A 476 18.04 46.89 -0.99
N HIS A 477 16.83 47.21 -1.46
CA HIS A 477 16.53 47.37 -2.88
C HIS A 477 17.23 48.61 -3.46
N ARG A 478 17.72 48.50 -4.69
CA ARG A 478 18.38 49.60 -5.40
C ARG A 478 17.72 49.86 -6.74
N PHE A 479 17.70 51.13 -7.10
CA PHE A 479 17.03 51.61 -8.30
C PHE A 479 18.00 52.44 -9.13
N ALA A 480 17.96 52.24 -10.46
CA ALA A 480 18.72 53.04 -11.41
C ALA A 480 17.79 53.63 -12.46
N LEU A 481 18.18 54.78 -13.00
CA LEU A 481 17.45 55.46 -14.05
C LEU A 481 18.33 55.64 -15.26
N VAL A 482 17.80 55.23 -16.41
CA VAL A 482 18.39 55.49 -17.72
C VAL A 482 17.37 56.25 -18.55
N ALA A 483 17.60 57.53 -18.75
CA ALA A 483 16.82 58.33 -19.68
C ALA A 483 17.41 58.18 -21.09
N TYR A 484 16.58 57.85 -22.07
CA TYR A 484 16.94 57.86 -23.48
C TYR A 484 15.91 58.65 -24.31
N PRO A 485 16.24 59.22 -25.47
CA PRO A 485 17.59 59.31 -26.03
C PRO A 485 18.50 60.23 -25.19
N GLY A 486 19.79 59.86 -25.03
CA GLY A 486 20.77 60.68 -24.30
C GLY A 486 21.16 61.98 -25.02
N GLU A 487 22.03 62.81 -24.41
CA GLU A 487 22.57 64.00 -25.07
C GLU A 487 23.40 63.63 -26.32
N TYR A 488 22.93 64.07 -27.49
CA TYR A 488 23.50 63.75 -28.80
C TYR A 488 24.97 64.21 -28.97
N PRO A 489 25.89 63.32 -29.38
CA PRO A 489 27.02 63.75 -30.19
C PRO A 489 26.55 64.01 -31.63
N HIS A 490 26.66 65.26 -32.10
CA HIS A 490 26.21 65.71 -33.42
C HIS A 490 26.98 65.11 -34.64
N ASN A 491 27.66 63.97 -34.51
CA ASN A 491 28.40 63.32 -35.59
C ASN A 491 27.94 61.86 -35.79
N SER A 492 27.56 61.53 -37.03
CA SER A 492 26.90 60.26 -37.44
C SER A 492 27.73 58.97 -37.30
N ASN A 493 28.88 59.00 -36.62
CA ASN A 493 29.81 57.88 -36.47
C ASN A 493 30.26 57.63 -35.01
N ALA A 494 29.73 58.37 -34.03
CA ALA A 494 30.03 58.10 -32.62
C ALA A 494 29.15 56.95 -32.08
N PRO A 495 29.70 56.06 -31.21
CA PRO A 495 28.89 55.06 -30.52
C PRO A 495 27.82 55.77 -29.67
N TYR A 496 26.64 55.16 -29.58
CA TYR A 496 25.57 55.68 -28.73
C TYR A 496 26.01 55.60 -27.26
N GLU A 497 26.19 56.75 -26.62
CA GLU A 497 26.61 56.82 -25.22
C GLU A 497 25.37 56.89 -24.32
N LEU A 498 25.02 55.75 -23.73
CA LEU A 498 24.06 55.68 -22.64
C LEU A 498 24.75 56.03 -21.33
N ARG A 499 24.12 56.88 -20.53
CA ARG A 499 24.61 57.23 -19.20
C ARG A 499 23.50 56.98 -18.19
N THR A 500 23.85 56.31 -17.10
CA THR A 500 22.98 56.26 -15.92
C THR A 500 22.96 57.62 -15.23
N ASN A 501 21.79 58.00 -14.77
CA ASN A 501 21.66 59.14 -13.86
C ASN A 501 20.39 58.99 -13.01
N PRO A 502 20.45 58.38 -11.82
CA PRO A 502 21.63 57.76 -11.19
C PRO A 502 21.86 56.32 -11.64
N SER A 503 23.06 55.77 -11.36
CA SER A 503 23.30 54.32 -11.29
C SER A 503 22.48 53.69 -10.14
N LEU A 504 22.68 52.41 -9.83
CA LEU A 504 21.99 51.78 -8.70
C LEU A 504 22.28 52.52 -7.39
N VAL A 505 21.25 53.16 -6.85
CA VAL A 505 21.28 53.94 -5.61
C VAL A 505 20.10 53.56 -4.72
N ASP A 506 20.11 54.05 -3.48
CA ASP A 506 18.98 53.92 -2.56
C ASP A 506 17.74 54.68 -3.06
N VAL A 507 16.58 54.31 -2.51
CA VAL A 507 15.26 54.90 -2.83
C VAL A 507 15.25 56.43 -2.75
N GLY A 508 15.87 57.03 -1.74
CA GLY A 508 15.84 58.48 -1.54
C GLY A 508 16.57 59.22 -2.67
N THR A 509 17.76 58.73 -3.03
CA THR A 509 18.56 59.30 -4.13
C THR A 509 17.89 59.09 -5.48
N PHE A 510 17.35 57.90 -5.75
CA PHE A 510 16.66 57.60 -7.01
C PHE A 510 15.44 58.50 -7.24
N ARG A 511 14.58 58.66 -6.22
CA ARG A 511 13.34 59.44 -6.30
C ARG A 511 13.59 60.92 -6.61
N ALA A 512 14.65 61.50 -6.05
CA ALA A 512 15.03 62.88 -6.30
C ALA A 512 15.33 63.12 -7.79
N THR A 513 16.05 62.20 -8.43
CA THR A 513 16.38 62.31 -9.85
C THR A 513 15.18 62.01 -10.74
N LEU A 514 14.40 60.97 -10.41
CA LEU A 514 13.20 60.58 -11.16
C LEU A 514 12.18 61.74 -11.26
N LEU A 515 11.90 62.43 -10.15
CA LEU A 515 10.95 63.55 -10.15
C LEU A 515 11.47 64.82 -10.85
N SER A 516 12.78 64.89 -11.12
CA SER A 516 13.39 65.97 -11.89
C SER A 516 13.39 65.72 -13.40
N MET A 517 12.95 64.53 -13.83
CA MET A 517 12.89 64.18 -15.25
C MET A 517 11.92 65.11 -16.01
N GLY A 518 12.41 65.59 -17.15
CA GLY A 518 11.58 66.20 -18.18
C GLY A 518 11.64 65.36 -19.45
N CYS A 519 10.76 65.66 -20.40
CA CYS A 519 10.95 65.19 -21.76
C CYS A 519 11.84 66.18 -22.53
N THR A 520 12.66 65.65 -23.43
CA THR A 520 13.46 66.42 -24.37
C THR A 520 12.92 66.20 -25.78
N GLY A 521 12.92 67.24 -26.61
CA GLY A 521 12.37 67.14 -27.95
C GLY A 521 13.32 66.46 -28.94
N GLY A 522 12.84 65.39 -29.58
CA GLY A 522 13.20 64.92 -30.93
C GLY A 522 14.53 64.16 -31.13
N GLY A 523 14.44 63.00 -31.78
CA GLY A 523 15.52 62.25 -32.45
C GLY A 523 15.21 60.75 -32.48
N SER A 524 16.20 59.89 -32.76
CA SER A 524 15.99 58.43 -32.78
C SER A 524 15.99 57.89 -31.35
N GLU A 525 15.06 56.99 -31.03
CA GLU A 525 14.93 56.35 -29.70
C GLU A 525 15.41 54.89 -29.77
N PRO A 526 16.73 54.62 -29.67
CA PRO A 526 17.30 53.30 -29.92
C PRO A 526 17.06 52.32 -28.75
N SER A 527 15.79 51.97 -28.52
CA SER A 527 15.34 51.12 -27.42
C SER A 527 15.95 49.71 -27.46
N TRP A 528 16.28 49.17 -28.63
CA TRP A 528 17.04 47.91 -28.73
C TRP A 528 18.48 48.05 -28.23
N ASP A 529 19.18 49.13 -28.56
CA ASP A 529 20.53 49.38 -28.04
C ASP A 529 20.50 49.60 -26.52
N VAL A 530 19.45 50.23 -26.00
CA VAL A 530 19.23 50.41 -24.55
C VAL A 530 19.10 49.06 -23.85
N MET A 531 18.15 48.22 -24.30
CA MET A 531 17.95 46.89 -23.71
C MET A 531 19.22 46.04 -23.80
N TYR A 532 19.86 46.03 -24.98
CA TYR A 532 21.11 45.30 -25.20
C TYR A 532 22.24 45.77 -24.26
N ALA A 533 22.39 47.08 -24.08
CA ALA A 533 23.42 47.64 -23.21
C ALA A 533 23.14 47.36 -21.72
N LEU A 534 21.89 47.38 -21.29
CA LEU A 534 21.50 47.09 -19.90
C LEU A 534 21.65 45.61 -19.54
N ALA A 535 21.33 44.72 -20.47
CA ALA A 535 21.52 43.28 -20.33
C ALA A 535 22.97 42.83 -20.61
N SER A 536 23.87 43.76 -20.97
CA SER A 536 25.26 43.42 -21.27
C SER A 536 26.09 43.17 -20.00
N PRO A 537 26.80 42.03 -19.89
CA PRO A 537 27.63 41.66 -18.74
C PRO A 537 28.79 42.63 -18.49
N SER A 538 29.25 43.32 -19.53
CA SER A 538 30.33 44.30 -19.41
C SER A 538 29.88 45.60 -18.73
N ASP A 539 28.59 45.71 -18.38
CA ASP A 539 27.93 46.90 -17.83
C ASP A 539 28.38 48.21 -18.51
N PRO A 540 28.21 48.33 -19.84
CA PRO A 540 28.72 49.47 -20.59
C PRO A 540 28.03 50.79 -20.21
N VAL A 541 26.86 50.71 -19.58
CA VAL A 541 26.08 51.86 -19.10
C VAL A 541 26.53 52.30 -17.69
N GLY A 542 27.16 51.42 -16.92
CA GLY A 542 27.64 51.68 -15.56
C GLY A 542 26.50 51.70 -14.53
N ILE A 543 25.60 50.73 -14.60
CA ILE A 543 24.49 50.51 -13.66
C ILE A 543 25.02 50.03 -12.30
N GLY A 544 26.02 49.15 -12.32
CA GLY A 544 26.69 48.60 -11.13
C GLY A 544 25.92 47.47 -10.44
N TRP A 545 25.38 46.52 -11.22
CA TRP A 545 24.59 45.39 -10.73
C TRP A 545 25.26 44.62 -9.59
N ARG A 546 24.50 44.28 -8.55
CA ARG A 546 24.97 43.47 -7.41
C ARG A 546 24.88 41.98 -7.69
N ALA A 547 25.88 41.24 -7.23
CA ALA A 547 25.91 39.78 -7.34
C ALA A 547 24.91 39.06 -6.40
N ASP A 548 24.39 39.73 -5.37
CA ASP A 548 23.48 39.17 -4.37
C ASP A 548 22.03 39.69 -4.50
N ALA A 549 21.68 40.31 -5.64
CA ALA A 549 20.36 40.88 -5.89
C ALA A 549 19.75 40.36 -7.20
N TYR A 550 18.42 40.23 -7.22
CA TYR A 550 17.71 39.82 -8.42
C TYR A 550 17.54 40.99 -9.41
N PRO A 551 17.91 40.85 -10.69
CA PRO A 551 17.97 41.96 -11.64
C PRO A 551 16.69 42.14 -12.47
N TYR A 552 16.06 43.31 -12.36
CA TYR A 552 14.91 43.73 -13.16
C TYR A 552 15.30 44.83 -14.15
N ILE A 553 14.91 44.67 -15.42
CA ILE A 553 15.02 45.70 -16.46
C ILE A 553 13.62 46.08 -16.91
N ILE A 554 13.23 47.34 -16.71
CA ILE A 554 11.94 47.87 -17.16
C ILE A 554 12.21 48.92 -18.23
N LEU A 555 11.91 48.58 -19.48
CA LEU A 555 12.02 49.49 -20.62
C LEU A 555 10.67 50.13 -20.94
N ILE A 556 10.64 51.44 -21.10
CA ILE A 556 9.39 52.21 -21.25
C ILE A 556 9.51 53.13 -22.47
N THR A 557 8.62 52.97 -23.46
CA THR A 557 8.58 53.75 -24.71
C THR A 557 7.17 53.78 -25.30
N ASP A 558 6.78 54.84 -26.02
CA ASP A 558 5.49 54.85 -26.73
C ASP A 558 5.59 54.46 -28.21
N GLU A 559 6.79 54.12 -28.69
CA GLU A 559 7.08 53.71 -30.07
C GLU A 559 7.45 52.22 -30.20
N GLY A 560 7.50 51.75 -31.46
CA GLY A 560 8.08 50.46 -31.79
C GLY A 560 9.59 50.46 -31.60
N ALA A 561 10.18 49.27 -31.44
CA ALA A 561 11.61 49.15 -31.19
C ALA A 561 12.46 49.75 -32.32
N GLN A 562 13.46 50.56 -31.97
CA GLN A 562 14.41 51.17 -32.91
C GLN A 562 15.84 50.83 -32.49
N THR A 563 16.76 50.94 -33.45
CA THR A 563 18.19 50.70 -33.24
C THR A 563 19.04 51.79 -33.89
N TRP A 564 20.08 52.23 -33.19
CA TRP A 564 21.14 53.11 -33.71
C TRP A 564 22.27 52.29 -34.36
N SER A 565 22.42 51.04 -33.96
CA SER A 565 23.37 50.08 -34.52
C SER A 565 22.68 49.11 -35.50
N THR A 566 23.37 48.03 -35.87
CA THR A 566 22.82 46.96 -36.71
C THR A 566 22.15 45.84 -35.89
N LEU A 567 21.67 46.14 -34.68
CA LEU A 567 21.00 45.18 -33.83
C LEU A 567 19.64 44.75 -34.41
N ASN A 568 19.23 43.54 -34.05
CA ASN A 568 17.91 42.98 -34.33
C ASN A 568 17.39 42.30 -33.06
N GLU A 569 16.11 41.94 -33.06
CA GLU A 569 15.42 41.32 -31.92
C GLU A 569 16.17 40.11 -31.35
N ALA A 570 16.66 39.20 -32.21
CA ALA A 570 17.43 38.02 -31.79
C ALA A 570 18.74 38.36 -31.07
N ALA A 571 19.43 39.42 -31.49
CA ALA A 571 20.66 39.88 -30.83
C ALA A 571 20.37 40.47 -29.43
N VAL A 572 19.23 41.15 -29.27
CA VAL A 572 18.78 41.67 -27.97
C VAL A 572 18.32 40.53 -27.06
N GLN A 573 17.51 39.60 -27.57
CA GLN A 573 17.04 38.42 -26.86
C GLN A 573 18.20 37.56 -26.34
N ALA A 574 19.24 37.33 -27.15
CA ALA A 574 20.42 36.56 -26.73
C ALA A 574 21.11 37.17 -25.50
N GLN A 575 20.94 38.49 -25.30
CA GLN A 575 21.47 39.24 -24.19
C GLN A 575 20.56 39.17 -22.95
N THR A 576 19.23 39.13 -23.11
CA THR A 576 18.25 39.07 -22.01
C THR A 576 18.03 37.65 -21.46
N ILE A 577 18.34 36.60 -22.23
CA ILE A 577 18.18 35.17 -21.84
C ILE A 577 19.29 34.63 -20.92
N ASN A 578 20.43 35.31 -20.79
CA ASN A 578 21.54 34.83 -19.96
C ASN A 578 21.70 35.72 -18.71
N CYS A 579 21.33 35.25 -17.50
CA CYS A 579 21.72 35.93 -16.25
C CYS A 579 23.24 35.94 -16.16
N GLN A 580 23.83 37.13 -16.05
CA GLN A 580 25.28 37.31 -15.98
C GLN A 580 25.72 38.09 -14.73
N VAL A 581 24.81 38.32 -13.77
CA VAL A 581 25.10 39.01 -12.52
C VAL A 581 24.61 38.17 -11.34
N GLY A 582 25.55 37.65 -10.54
CA GLY A 582 25.27 36.95 -9.27
C GLY A 582 25.48 35.43 -9.27
N ASP A 583 25.08 34.79 -8.16
CA ASP A 583 25.03 33.32 -7.99
C ASP A 583 23.80 32.74 -8.72
N CYS A 584 23.80 32.88 -10.05
CA CYS A 584 22.75 32.36 -10.92
C CYS A 584 23.02 30.89 -11.33
N SER A 585 22.01 30.04 -11.27
CA SER A 585 22.00 28.68 -11.83
C SER A 585 21.85 28.72 -13.37
N PRO A 586 22.24 27.65 -14.11
CA PRO A 586 22.01 27.58 -15.55
C PRO A 586 20.51 27.68 -15.88
N GLY A 587 20.07 28.80 -16.46
CA GLY A 587 18.67 29.08 -16.79
C GLY A 587 18.10 30.36 -16.15
N ASP A 588 18.81 30.97 -15.20
CA ASP A 588 18.38 32.26 -14.63
C ASP A 588 18.58 33.38 -15.67
N MET A 589 17.68 34.37 -15.69
CA MET A 589 17.61 35.41 -16.72
C MET A 589 17.51 36.81 -16.09
N TYR A 590 17.82 37.87 -16.86
CA TYR A 590 17.33 39.20 -16.50
C TYR A 590 15.80 39.17 -16.63
N GLU A 591 15.08 39.68 -15.64
CA GLU A 591 13.64 39.81 -15.79
C GLU A 591 13.31 41.12 -16.50
N ALA A 592 13.12 41.02 -17.82
CA ALA A 592 12.87 42.14 -18.71
C ALA A 592 11.38 42.38 -18.89
N TYR A 593 10.94 43.60 -18.57
CA TYR A 593 9.59 44.10 -18.80
C TYR A 593 9.63 45.22 -19.82
N VAL A 594 8.63 45.25 -20.71
CA VAL A 594 8.48 46.34 -21.69
C VAL A 594 7.12 46.98 -21.53
N ILE A 595 7.11 48.24 -21.14
CA ILE A 595 5.91 49.08 -21.07
C ILE A 595 5.83 49.91 -22.36
N THR A 596 4.94 49.52 -23.26
CA THR A 596 4.79 50.16 -24.57
C THR A 596 3.35 50.16 -25.07
N ASN A 597 3.08 50.77 -26.22
CA ASN A 597 1.78 50.65 -26.86
C ASN A 597 1.53 49.21 -27.28
N GLN A 598 0.33 48.68 -26.99
CA GLN A 598 -0.08 47.32 -27.35
C GLN A 598 0.16 46.98 -28.84
N SER A 599 0.13 47.98 -29.72
CA SER A 599 0.39 47.81 -31.15
C SER A 599 1.81 47.34 -31.48
N TYR A 600 2.76 47.48 -30.55
CA TYR A 600 4.18 47.16 -30.74
C TYR A 600 4.65 45.91 -29.99
N TYR A 601 3.77 45.21 -29.27
CA TYR A 601 4.12 44.01 -28.49
C TYR A 601 4.88 42.97 -29.31
N GLN A 602 4.48 42.76 -30.56
CA GLN A 602 5.12 41.78 -31.46
C GLN A 602 6.62 42.02 -31.68
N MET A 603 7.11 43.25 -31.53
CA MET A 603 8.54 43.58 -31.73
C MET A 603 9.41 43.29 -30.48
N TRP A 604 8.77 42.87 -29.38
CA TRP A 604 9.38 42.64 -28.08
C TRP A 604 9.14 41.25 -27.53
N ASN A 605 8.32 40.42 -28.20
CA ASN A 605 7.93 39.08 -27.76
C ASN A 605 9.14 38.22 -27.42
N ASP A 606 10.13 38.19 -28.31
CA ASP A 606 11.31 37.33 -28.11
C ASP A 606 12.21 37.88 -26.98
N VAL A 607 12.29 39.20 -26.84
CA VAL A 607 13.07 39.87 -25.78
C VAL A 607 12.55 39.55 -24.38
N VAL A 608 11.22 39.39 -24.24
CA VAL A 608 10.57 39.00 -22.97
C VAL A 608 10.32 37.49 -22.86
N ASN A 609 10.99 36.67 -23.66
CA ASN A 609 10.89 35.20 -23.63
C ASN A 609 9.49 34.65 -23.93
N ASN A 610 8.70 35.35 -24.75
CA ASN A 610 7.32 35.02 -25.08
C ASN A 610 6.35 35.01 -23.87
N GLU A 611 6.75 35.62 -22.74
CA GLU A 611 5.89 35.83 -21.58
C GLU A 611 5.09 37.12 -21.75
N MET A 612 3.90 37.00 -22.31
CA MET A 612 3.06 38.16 -22.68
C MET A 612 2.68 39.05 -21.50
N ASP A 613 2.68 38.53 -20.28
CA ASP A 613 2.39 39.30 -19.06
C ASP A 613 3.51 40.32 -18.74
N ARG A 614 4.69 40.18 -19.36
CA ARG A 614 5.79 41.15 -19.29
C ARG A 614 5.68 42.29 -20.31
N LEU A 615 4.68 42.24 -21.20
CA LEU A 615 4.36 43.29 -22.17
C LEU A 615 3.15 44.08 -21.70
N ILE A 616 3.40 45.34 -21.34
CA ILE A 616 2.44 46.12 -20.58
C ILE A 616 2.07 47.39 -21.34
N ASN A 617 0.77 47.69 -21.39
CA ASN A 617 0.30 48.81 -22.19
C ASN A 617 0.69 50.11 -21.50
N ILE A 618 1.30 51.05 -22.21
CA ILE A 618 1.62 52.36 -21.63
C ILE A 618 0.35 53.21 -21.40
N TYR A 619 -0.76 52.95 -22.09
CA TYR A 619 -1.99 53.77 -21.98
C TYR A 619 -2.99 53.30 -20.90
N PRO A 620 -3.70 54.23 -20.23
CA PRO A 620 -3.53 55.70 -20.26
C PRO A 620 -2.38 56.21 -19.37
N PRO A 621 -1.88 57.45 -19.61
CA PRO A 621 -0.91 58.13 -18.75
C PRO A 621 -1.55 58.58 -17.43
N ASP A 622 -1.61 57.67 -16.47
CA ASP A 622 -2.16 57.94 -15.14
C ASP A 622 -1.17 57.48 -14.05
N PRO A 623 -0.77 58.37 -13.12
CA PRO A 623 0.18 58.04 -12.06
C PRO A 623 -0.27 56.89 -11.16
N THR A 624 -1.56 56.85 -10.83
CA THR A 624 -2.13 55.83 -9.95
C THR A 624 -2.07 54.48 -10.65
N ARG A 625 -2.49 54.45 -11.92
CA ARG A 625 -2.41 53.26 -12.76
C ARG A 625 -0.99 52.70 -12.84
N TYR A 626 0.02 53.54 -13.06
CA TYR A 626 1.40 53.05 -13.12
C TYR A 626 1.88 52.52 -11.78
N THR A 627 1.49 53.15 -10.68
CA THR A 627 1.79 52.64 -9.33
C THR A 627 1.18 51.26 -9.13
N ASP A 628 -0.11 51.11 -9.42
CA ASP A 628 -0.85 49.85 -9.24
C ASP A 628 -0.32 48.76 -10.19
N LEU A 629 0.02 49.14 -11.41
CA LEU A 629 0.63 48.26 -12.39
C LEU A 629 1.98 47.72 -11.89
N LEU A 630 2.86 48.58 -11.36
CA LEU A 630 4.13 48.14 -10.81
C LEU A 630 3.94 47.27 -9.57
N ARG A 631 3.00 47.61 -8.68
CA ARG A 631 2.64 46.75 -7.54
C ARG A 631 2.16 45.38 -8.00
N ASN A 632 1.32 45.32 -9.02
CA ASN A 632 0.77 44.07 -9.53
C ASN A 632 1.81 43.21 -10.25
N ILE A 633 2.76 43.82 -10.96
CA ILE A 633 3.82 43.08 -11.63
C ILE A 633 4.82 42.52 -10.61
N PHE A 634 5.13 43.30 -9.58
CA PHE A 634 6.19 43.01 -8.63
C PHE A 634 5.65 42.65 -7.24
N GLN A 635 4.55 41.89 -7.19
CA GLN A 635 3.94 41.42 -5.93
C GLN A 635 4.88 40.54 -5.10
N ASN A 636 5.89 39.96 -5.73
CA ASN A 636 6.89 39.08 -5.11
C ASN A 636 8.11 39.84 -4.56
N ILE A 637 8.14 41.17 -4.67
CA ILE A 637 9.21 42.00 -4.09
C ILE A 637 8.73 42.52 -2.74
N CYS A 638 9.20 41.88 -1.67
CA CYS A 638 8.85 42.26 -0.31
C CYS A 638 9.50 43.58 0.12
N ILE A 639 8.87 44.31 1.04
CA ILE A 639 9.38 45.55 1.65
C ILE A 639 10.24 45.22 2.87
#